data_AF-A0A2P5KTW7-F1
#
_entry.id   AF-A0A2P5KTW7-F1
#
_cell.length_a   1.000
_cell.length_b   1.000
_cell.length_c   1.000
_cell.angle_alpha   90.00
_cell.angle_beta   90.00
_cell.angle_gamma   90.00
#
_symmetry.space_group_name_H-M   'P 1'
#
loop_
_entity.id
_entity.type
_entity.pdbx_description
1 polymer ?
#
loop_
_entity_poly.entity_id
_entity_poly.type
_entity_poly.pdbx_seq_one_letter_code
_entity_poly.pdbx_strand_id
1 'polypeptide(L)'
;MVSTTTRSIRPTKSTTSRASPKVRAVGPASWPRSRAATDLSWTIDCHRPRQSCLSASPAMASKTDIARRRTNAMLRAVKRRPSPAATPTGDPGAMPDRHISTFALILIATLTLLTADAFAQRFDGQQGRFNQPSRFGDDRQKPGRNVAGQFDYYALVMSWSPTYCASTDRAGADPQCDRHDGRRFAFVLHGLWPQYDKGYPEYCPTRGRPFVPQPVIDGMLDIMPSPRLVIHEYKKHGTCSGLDPAGYYTLSRRLFGSIQIPERYKNPLENMSVSPDELADDFIKANPDIKPDMLAISCGGPGNRLREIRVCFSKQGGLRACGRNEDQRRLCSANKMFVPPVRSTRLDTEPPKRRDDSTGAPLPGPRPDGLPRPR
;
A
#
# COMPACT_ATOMS: atom_id res chain seq x y z
N MET A 1 -47.16 53.88 -34.29
CA MET A 1 -48.43 53.75 -33.56
C MET A 1 -48.21 52.85 -32.35
N VAL A 2 -48.89 53.18 -31.25
CA VAL A 2 -48.98 52.50 -29.94
C VAL A 2 -47.85 52.78 -28.92
N SER A 3 -48.20 53.67 -27.98
CA SER A 3 -47.56 53.96 -26.69
C SER A 3 -47.64 52.76 -25.71
N THR A 4 -46.80 52.73 -24.67
CA THR A 4 -47.22 52.89 -23.25
C THR A 4 -45.98 52.93 -22.34
N THR A 5 -45.97 53.89 -21.41
CA THR A 5 -44.87 54.27 -20.51
C THR A 5 -44.94 53.57 -19.15
N THR A 6 -43.78 53.19 -18.64
CA THR A 6 -43.50 52.50 -17.37
C THR A 6 -43.68 53.40 -16.13
N ARG A 7 -44.28 52.88 -15.05
CA ARG A 7 -44.33 53.52 -13.71
C ARG A 7 -43.55 52.70 -12.68
N SER A 8 -42.61 53.34 -12.00
CA SER A 8 -41.72 52.80 -10.96
C SER A 8 -42.33 52.98 -9.56
N ILE A 9 -42.25 51.94 -8.71
CA ILE A 9 -42.76 51.90 -7.33
C ILE A 9 -41.57 51.62 -6.39
N ARG A 10 -41.38 52.49 -5.38
CA ARG A 10 -40.45 52.30 -4.24
C ARG A 10 -41.11 51.44 -3.15
N PRO A 11 -40.34 50.68 -2.35
CA PRO A 11 -40.82 50.21 -1.05
C PRO A 11 -40.23 51.01 0.12
N THR A 12 -41.06 51.12 1.14
CA THR A 12 -40.93 51.84 2.41
C THR A 12 -40.08 51.06 3.43
N LYS A 13 -39.36 51.78 4.31
CA LYS A 13 -38.67 51.23 5.48
C LYS A 13 -39.63 51.28 6.69
N SER A 14 -39.83 50.15 7.37
CA SER A 14 -40.50 50.07 8.67
C SER A 14 -39.53 49.59 9.74
N THR A 15 -39.27 50.47 10.70
CA THR A 15 -38.46 50.26 11.91
C THR A 15 -39.30 49.51 12.94
N THR A 16 -38.82 48.39 13.46
CA THR A 16 -39.36 47.78 14.69
C THR A 16 -38.20 47.23 15.52
N SER A 17 -38.02 47.78 16.72
CA SER A 17 -37.07 47.30 17.72
C SER A 17 -37.69 46.13 18.50
N ARG A 18 -36.90 45.09 18.77
CA ARG A 18 -37.27 44.08 19.78
C ARG A 18 -36.04 43.51 20.48
N ALA A 19 -35.98 43.84 21.77
CA ALA A 19 -35.37 43.20 22.93
C ALA A 19 -34.34 42.06 22.75
N SER A 20 -33.16 42.27 23.36
CA SER A 20 -32.17 41.26 23.72
C SER A 20 -32.66 40.35 24.86
N PRO A 21 -32.39 39.02 24.82
CA PRO A 21 -32.49 38.18 26.01
C PRO A 21 -31.14 38.07 26.75
N LYS A 22 -31.21 38.22 28.07
CA LYS A 22 -30.14 38.00 29.04
C LYS A 22 -29.62 36.57 28.98
N VAL A 23 -28.29 36.43 28.85
CA VAL A 23 -27.55 35.18 29.03
C VAL A 23 -27.50 34.85 30.53
N ARG A 24 -28.09 33.72 30.94
CA ARG A 24 -27.85 33.11 32.26
C ARG A 24 -26.63 32.21 32.17
N ALA A 25 -25.62 32.51 32.99
CA ALA A 25 -24.49 31.63 33.23
C ALA A 25 -24.95 30.38 34.01
N VAL A 26 -24.62 29.20 33.49
CA VAL A 26 -24.77 27.91 34.19
C VAL A 26 -23.37 27.46 34.60
N GLY A 27 -23.16 27.32 35.91
CA GLY A 27 -21.92 26.84 36.51
C GLY A 27 -21.67 25.34 36.27
N PRO A 28 -20.48 24.84 36.63
CA PRO A 28 -20.04 23.49 36.28
C PRO A 28 -20.75 22.44 37.15
N ALA A 29 -21.34 21.44 36.48
CA ALA A 29 -21.88 20.26 37.13
C ALA A 29 -20.75 19.34 37.62
N SER A 30 -20.74 19.11 38.92
CA SER A 30 -19.92 18.17 39.66
C SER A 30 -20.24 16.72 39.29
N TRP A 31 -19.20 15.96 38.91
CA TRP A 31 -19.27 14.51 38.72
C TRP A 31 -19.15 13.79 40.08
N PRO A 32 -20.01 12.80 40.42
CA PRO A 32 -19.81 12.01 41.61
C PRO A 32 -18.68 10.99 41.42
N ARG A 33 -17.76 10.96 42.39
CA ARG A 33 -16.80 9.88 42.62
C ARG A 33 -17.55 8.62 43.07
N SER A 34 -17.38 7.53 42.35
CA SER A 34 -17.64 6.17 42.87
C SER A 34 -16.32 5.48 43.16
N ARG A 35 -16.20 4.97 44.39
CA ARG A 35 -15.04 4.26 44.92
C ARG A 35 -15.05 2.79 44.47
N ALA A 36 -13.82 2.30 44.37
CA ALA A 36 -13.26 0.96 44.51
C ALA A 36 -14.14 -0.27 44.85
N ALA A 37 -13.55 -1.41 44.47
CA ALA A 37 -13.76 -2.81 44.85
C ALA A 37 -14.34 -3.61 43.65
N THR A 38 -13.78 -4.73 43.20
CA THR A 38 -13.00 -5.78 43.88
C THR A 38 -12.20 -6.59 42.84
N ASP A 39 -11.13 -7.23 43.33
CA ASP A 39 -10.32 -8.26 42.70
C ASP A 39 -11.11 -9.30 41.91
N LEU A 40 -10.64 -9.60 40.69
CA LEU A 40 -10.91 -10.86 39.98
C LEU A 40 -9.58 -11.53 39.70
N SER A 41 -9.07 -12.19 40.74
CA SER A 41 -8.04 -13.21 40.64
C SER A 41 -8.59 -14.41 39.88
N TRP A 42 -8.03 -14.70 38.71
CA TRP A 42 -8.21 -15.98 38.05
C TRP A 42 -7.33 -17.02 38.75
N THR A 43 -7.93 -17.81 39.64
CA THR A 43 -7.37 -19.08 40.12
C THR A 43 -7.45 -20.11 39.00
N ILE A 44 -6.29 -20.52 38.49
CA ILE A 44 -6.17 -21.73 37.65
C ILE A 44 -6.05 -22.91 38.61
N ASP A 45 -7.07 -23.77 38.58
CA ASP A 45 -7.08 -25.05 39.28
C ASP A 45 -6.23 -26.06 38.48
N CYS A 46 -5.07 -26.44 39.03
CA CYS A 46 -4.14 -27.38 38.43
C CYS A 46 -4.26 -28.73 39.15
N HIS A 47 -5.03 -29.66 38.58
CA HIS A 47 -4.95 -31.07 38.96
C HIS A 47 -3.69 -31.72 38.34
N ARG A 48 -2.71 -32.05 39.19
CA ARG A 48 -1.60 -33.00 38.94
C ARG A 48 -2.01 -34.38 39.48
N PRO A 49 -1.45 -35.50 38.98
CA PRO A 49 -0.11 -35.98 39.37
C PRO A 49 0.65 -36.56 38.16
N ARG A 50 1.96 -36.83 38.08
CA ARG A 50 3.18 -36.87 38.90
C ARG A 50 4.28 -36.69 37.83
N GLN A 51 5.31 -35.87 38.00
CA GLN A 51 6.68 -36.36 38.18
C GLN A 51 7.63 -35.16 38.41
N SER A 52 8.47 -35.35 39.42
CA SER A 52 9.82 -34.81 39.63
C SER A 52 10.07 -33.31 39.48
N CYS A 53 10.17 -32.64 40.63
CA CYS A 53 10.84 -31.36 40.77
C CYS A 53 12.36 -31.53 40.59
N LEU A 54 12.95 -30.77 39.66
CA LEU A 54 14.33 -30.32 39.75
C LEU A 54 14.33 -28.80 39.56
N SER A 55 14.62 -28.11 40.66
CA SER A 55 14.80 -26.67 40.77
C SER A 55 16.11 -26.25 40.12
N ALA A 56 16.06 -25.32 39.17
CA ALA A 56 17.21 -24.54 38.74
C ALA A 56 16.77 -23.10 38.44
N SER A 57 17.20 -22.16 39.28
CA SER A 57 17.08 -20.72 39.05
C SER A 57 17.86 -20.31 37.80
N PRO A 58 17.35 -19.40 36.94
CA PRO A 58 18.19 -18.76 35.95
C PRO A 58 18.89 -17.54 36.57
N ALA A 59 20.21 -17.64 36.70
CA ALA A 59 21.08 -16.50 36.97
C ALA A 59 21.03 -15.50 35.81
N MET A 60 21.05 -14.21 36.15
CA MET A 60 21.16 -13.10 35.20
C MET A 60 22.46 -13.20 34.40
N ALA A 61 22.35 -13.32 33.08
CA ALA A 61 23.49 -13.16 32.17
C ALA A 61 23.63 -11.69 31.77
N SER A 62 24.78 -11.11 32.09
CA SER A 62 25.18 -9.75 31.72
C SER A 62 25.35 -9.59 30.20
N LYS A 63 25.13 -8.36 29.70
CA LYS A 63 25.14 -7.92 28.29
C LYS A 63 26.46 -8.15 27.53
N THR A 64 27.47 -8.76 28.13
CA THR A 64 28.80 -8.96 27.55
C THR A 64 29.04 -10.34 26.93
N ASP A 65 28.12 -11.32 27.09
CA ASP A 65 28.36 -12.71 26.69
C ASP A 65 27.76 -13.12 25.32
N ILE A 66 26.91 -12.27 24.73
CA ILE A 66 26.32 -12.52 23.39
C ILE A 66 27.26 -12.08 22.25
N ALA A 67 28.21 -11.18 22.52
CA ALA A 67 29.17 -10.70 21.53
C ALA A 67 30.31 -11.69 21.24
N ARG A 68 30.59 -12.66 22.12
CA ARG A 68 31.72 -13.60 21.97
C ARG A 68 31.36 -14.89 21.20
N ARG A 69 30.07 -15.21 21.05
CA ARG A 69 29.61 -16.40 20.30
C ARG A 69 29.41 -16.15 18.80
N ARG A 70 29.40 -14.90 18.34
CA ARG A 70 29.27 -14.57 16.90
C ARG A 70 30.61 -14.49 16.16
N THR A 71 31.73 -14.33 16.85
CA THR A 71 33.06 -14.17 16.22
C THR A 71 33.71 -15.50 15.80
N ASN A 72 33.36 -16.62 16.45
CA ASN A 72 33.96 -17.93 16.13
C ASN A 72 33.23 -18.73 15.03
N ALA A 73 32.08 -18.26 14.55
CA ALA A 73 31.35 -18.91 13.45
C ALA A 73 31.80 -18.43 12.05
N MET A 74 32.45 -17.26 11.95
CA MET A 74 32.95 -16.72 10.67
C MET A 74 34.35 -17.19 10.26
N LEU A 75 35.10 -17.88 11.14
CA LEU A 75 36.46 -18.36 10.85
C LEU A 75 36.54 -19.82 10.36
N ARG A 76 35.41 -20.54 10.23
CA ARG A 76 35.40 -21.95 9.76
C ARG A 76 34.80 -22.19 8.37
N ALA A 77 34.34 -21.15 7.66
CA ALA A 77 33.69 -21.30 6.35
C ALA A 77 34.59 -20.99 5.13
N VAL A 78 35.86 -20.60 5.32
CA VAL A 78 36.79 -20.20 4.22
C VAL A 78 37.83 -21.29 3.90
N LYS A 79 37.61 -22.55 4.30
CA LYS A 79 38.59 -23.62 4.04
C LYS A 79 37.94 -24.92 3.58
N ARG A 80 37.36 -24.89 2.37
CA ARG A 80 37.12 -26.10 1.56
C ARG A 80 37.43 -25.78 0.09
N ARG A 81 38.65 -26.11 -0.34
CA ARG A 81 38.98 -26.30 -1.76
C ARG A 81 38.55 -27.72 -2.17
N PRO A 82 37.97 -27.95 -3.35
CA PRO A 82 37.89 -29.29 -3.91
C PRO A 82 39.24 -29.68 -4.53
N SER A 83 39.69 -30.92 -4.25
CA SER A 83 40.80 -31.58 -4.96
C SER A 83 40.38 -31.95 -6.39
N PRO A 84 41.27 -31.88 -7.39
CA PRO A 84 40.99 -32.41 -8.73
C PRO A 84 41.19 -33.94 -8.76
N ALA A 85 40.31 -34.61 -9.50
CA ALA A 85 40.38 -36.03 -9.83
C ALA A 85 41.53 -36.34 -10.78
N ALA A 86 41.99 -37.58 -10.71
CA ALA A 86 43.14 -38.15 -11.41
C ALA A 86 43.01 -38.13 -12.95
N THR A 87 44.13 -37.82 -13.62
CA THR A 87 44.38 -38.07 -15.04
C THR A 87 44.83 -39.52 -15.28
N PRO A 88 44.39 -40.19 -16.36
CA PRO A 88 45.10 -41.33 -16.92
C PRO A 88 46.17 -40.86 -17.93
N THR A 89 47.29 -41.58 -17.91
CA THR A 89 48.50 -41.43 -18.73
C THR A 89 48.26 -41.71 -20.21
N GLY A 90 48.76 -40.83 -21.08
CA GLY A 90 48.87 -41.03 -22.53
C GLY A 90 50.02 -40.18 -23.10
N ASP A 91 50.79 -40.79 -24.00
CA ASP A 91 52.12 -40.44 -24.53
C ASP A 91 52.37 -39.01 -25.08
N PRO A 92 53.66 -38.60 -25.23
CA PRO A 92 54.06 -37.25 -25.61
C PRO A 92 54.05 -37.05 -27.13
N GLY A 93 53.28 -36.07 -27.60
CA GLY A 93 53.29 -35.56 -28.97
C GLY A 93 53.47 -34.04 -28.96
N ALA A 94 54.41 -33.57 -29.79
CA ALA A 94 54.99 -32.23 -29.79
C ALA A 94 54.06 -31.05 -30.18
N MET A 95 54.59 -29.83 -29.93
CA MET A 95 54.22 -28.47 -30.44
C MET A 95 53.46 -27.53 -29.47
N PRO A 96 53.52 -26.20 -29.65
CA PRO A 96 54.65 -25.35 -29.26
C PRO A 96 54.22 -24.23 -28.27
N ASP A 97 55.21 -23.57 -27.67
CA ASP A 97 55.04 -22.41 -26.81
C ASP A 97 54.09 -21.34 -27.39
N ARG A 98 52.98 -21.13 -26.70
CA ARG A 98 52.11 -19.96 -26.92
C ARG A 98 52.25 -19.02 -25.73
N HIS A 99 53.09 -18.01 -25.93
CA HIS A 99 53.10 -16.80 -25.12
C HIS A 99 51.69 -16.21 -25.05
N ILE A 100 51.03 -16.36 -23.90
CA ILE A 100 49.80 -15.63 -23.58
C ILE A 100 50.22 -14.16 -23.45
N SER A 101 49.99 -13.41 -24.52
CA SER A 101 50.33 -12.00 -24.61
C SER A 101 49.68 -11.25 -23.44
N THR A 102 50.47 -10.50 -22.69
CA THR A 102 50.06 -9.65 -21.55
C THR A 102 48.89 -8.73 -21.90
N PHE A 103 48.70 -8.40 -23.18
CA PHE A 103 47.54 -7.69 -23.70
C PHE A 103 46.20 -8.40 -23.48
N ALA A 104 46.15 -9.74 -23.53
CA ALA A 104 44.92 -10.50 -23.32
C ALA A 104 44.45 -10.47 -21.85
N LEU A 105 45.39 -10.45 -20.91
CA LEU A 105 45.08 -10.30 -19.48
C LEU A 105 44.65 -8.86 -19.14
N ILE A 106 45.25 -7.85 -19.78
CA ILE A 106 44.83 -6.45 -19.62
C ILE A 106 43.42 -6.23 -20.19
N LEU A 107 43.08 -6.84 -21.33
CA LEU A 107 41.75 -6.72 -21.94
C LEU A 107 40.64 -7.33 -21.07
N ILE A 108 40.91 -8.45 -20.39
CA ILE A 108 39.95 -9.09 -19.48
C ILE A 108 39.79 -8.26 -18.18
N ALA A 109 40.89 -7.68 -17.68
CA ALA A 109 40.85 -6.80 -16.52
C ALA A 109 40.09 -5.49 -16.81
N THR A 110 40.23 -4.89 -18.00
CA THR A 110 39.47 -3.70 -18.38
C THR A 110 37.99 -4.00 -18.64
N LEU A 111 37.66 -5.16 -19.21
CA LEU A 111 36.26 -5.58 -19.44
C LEU A 111 35.50 -5.86 -18.13
N THR A 112 36.20 -6.31 -17.08
CA THR A 112 35.61 -6.52 -15.74
C THR A 112 35.43 -5.21 -14.96
N LEU A 113 36.32 -4.23 -15.14
CA LEU A 113 36.17 -2.89 -14.54
C LEU A 113 35.05 -2.07 -15.21
N LEU A 114 34.90 -2.14 -16.53
CA LEU A 114 33.84 -1.44 -17.27
C LEU A 114 32.42 -2.00 -17.00
N THR A 115 32.30 -3.26 -16.57
CA THR A 115 30.99 -3.85 -16.22
C THR A 115 30.60 -3.62 -14.76
N ALA A 116 31.55 -3.38 -13.86
CA ALA A 116 31.27 -3.04 -12.47
C ALA A 116 30.62 -1.65 -12.33
N ASP A 117 31.10 -0.65 -13.10
CA ASP A 117 30.52 0.70 -13.10
C ASP A 117 29.10 0.73 -13.70
N ALA A 118 28.85 -0.08 -14.73
CA ALA A 118 27.52 -0.20 -15.34
C ALA A 118 26.50 -0.88 -14.40
N PHE A 119 26.95 -1.75 -13.49
CA PHE A 119 26.09 -2.38 -12.49
C PHE A 119 25.75 -1.42 -11.33
N ALA A 120 26.72 -0.61 -10.87
CA ALA A 120 26.50 0.36 -9.79
C ALA A 120 25.50 1.46 -10.19
N GLN A 121 25.56 1.96 -11.43
CA GLN A 121 24.65 2.99 -11.94
C GLN A 121 23.19 2.51 -12.11
N ARG A 122 22.97 1.19 -12.27
CA ARG A 122 21.63 0.62 -12.44
C ARG A 122 20.85 0.46 -11.14
N PHE A 123 21.53 0.37 -10.00
CA PHE A 123 20.91 0.18 -8.68
C PHE A 123 20.23 1.45 -8.13
N ASP A 124 20.72 2.63 -8.50
CA ASP A 124 20.19 3.91 -8.00
C ASP A 124 18.99 4.41 -8.85
N GLY A 125 18.95 4.07 -10.14
CA GLY A 125 17.93 4.55 -11.09
C GLY A 125 16.52 3.96 -10.92
N GLN A 126 16.33 2.85 -10.21
CA GLN A 126 15.06 2.12 -10.23
C GLN A 126 14.08 2.43 -9.08
N GLN A 127 14.56 2.88 -7.91
CA GLN A 127 13.64 3.37 -6.87
C GLN A 127 12.94 4.68 -7.30
N GLY A 128 13.54 5.43 -8.24
CA GLY A 128 12.96 6.64 -8.84
C GLY A 128 11.80 6.39 -9.80
N ARG A 129 11.47 5.13 -10.15
CA ARG A 129 10.46 4.84 -11.19
C ARG A 129 9.02 4.72 -10.65
N PHE A 130 8.85 4.37 -9.37
CA PHE A 130 7.59 4.51 -8.63
C PHE A 130 7.51 5.82 -7.87
N ASN A 131 8.65 6.31 -7.43
CA ASN A 131 8.83 7.69 -6.99
C ASN A 131 9.03 8.60 -8.21
N GLN A 132 8.26 8.36 -9.29
CA GLN A 132 8.17 9.34 -10.36
C GLN A 132 7.70 10.63 -9.68
N PRO A 133 8.42 11.75 -9.84
CA PRO A 133 7.88 13.03 -9.40
C PRO A 133 6.50 13.11 -10.04
N SER A 134 5.52 13.28 -9.17
CA SER A 134 4.15 13.60 -9.54
C SER A 134 4.24 14.58 -10.72
N ARG A 135 3.48 14.43 -11.82
CA ARG A 135 3.52 15.39 -12.95
C ARG A 135 3.20 16.84 -12.56
N PHE A 136 2.94 17.09 -11.28
CA PHE A 136 3.22 18.34 -10.60
C PHE A 136 4.67 18.69 -10.84
N GLY A 137 4.90 19.57 -11.81
CA GLY A 137 6.19 20.23 -11.94
C GLY A 137 6.69 20.65 -10.56
N ASP A 138 8.01 20.59 -10.41
CA ASP A 138 8.75 21.35 -9.43
C ASP A 138 8.37 22.83 -9.58
N ASP A 139 7.17 23.18 -9.09
CA ASP A 139 6.72 24.53 -8.80
C ASP A 139 7.61 24.90 -7.63
N ARG A 140 8.82 25.37 -7.97
CA ARG A 140 9.84 25.94 -7.07
C ARG A 140 9.16 26.41 -5.80
N GLN A 141 9.26 25.55 -4.80
CA GLN A 141 8.51 25.65 -3.57
C GLN A 141 8.76 27.05 -3.01
N LYS A 142 7.71 27.88 -2.94
CA LYS A 142 7.82 29.12 -2.16
C LYS A 142 8.24 28.69 -0.74
N PRO A 143 9.43 29.09 -0.26
CA PRO A 143 9.93 28.66 1.03
C PRO A 143 8.96 29.19 2.09
N GLY A 144 8.21 28.30 2.74
CA GLY A 144 7.19 28.68 3.72
C GLY A 144 6.00 27.74 3.91
N ARG A 145 5.85 26.64 3.14
CA ARG A 145 4.66 25.76 3.21
C ARG A 145 4.88 24.37 3.80
N ASN A 146 6.04 24.00 4.33
CA ASN A 146 6.20 22.68 4.99
C ASN A 146 6.01 22.83 6.50
N VAL A 147 4.79 23.18 6.91
CA VAL A 147 4.45 23.40 8.32
C VAL A 147 3.48 22.33 8.79
N ALA A 148 3.89 21.59 9.83
CA ALA A 148 3.06 20.55 10.42
C ALA A 148 1.70 21.11 10.87
N GLY A 149 0.62 20.40 10.53
CA GLY A 149 -0.74 20.80 10.86
C GLY A 149 -1.33 21.89 9.96
N GLN A 150 -0.55 22.51 9.06
CA GLN A 150 -1.06 23.52 8.11
C GLN A 150 -1.23 22.92 6.72
N PHE A 151 -2.47 22.50 6.44
CA PHE A 151 -2.94 21.91 5.19
C PHE A 151 -4.47 21.98 5.14
N ASP A 152 -5.06 21.72 3.98
CA ASP A 152 -6.48 21.94 3.69
C ASP A 152 -7.30 20.65 3.79
N TYR A 153 -6.76 19.52 3.37
CA TYR A 153 -7.43 18.21 3.39
C TYR A 153 -6.44 17.04 3.42
N TYR A 154 -6.95 15.85 3.64
CA TYR A 154 -6.23 14.60 3.43
C TYR A 154 -6.65 13.94 2.12
N ALA A 155 -5.70 13.45 1.34
CA ALA A 155 -5.95 12.46 0.30
C ALA A 155 -5.57 11.06 0.85
N LEU A 156 -6.57 10.19 1.02
CA LEU A 156 -6.34 8.78 1.29
C LEU A 156 -6.00 8.11 -0.04
N VAL A 157 -4.79 7.55 -0.16
CA VAL A 157 -4.31 6.93 -1.41
C VAL A 157 -4.31 5.43 -1.26
N MET A 158 -5.10 4.75 -2.10
CA MET A 158 -5.24 3.31 -2.14
C MET A 158 -4.60 2.78 -3.43
N SER A 159 -3.49 2.07 -3.32
CA SER A 159 -2.73 1.54 -4.46
C SER A 159 -3.23 0.16 -4.88
N TRP A 160 -3.29 -0.08 -6.19
CA TRP A 160 -3.53 -1.40 -6.75
C TRP A 160 -2.23 -2.22 -6.73
N SER A 161 -2.12 -3.09 -5.74
CA SER A 161 -0.91 -3.90 -5.49
C SER A 161 -0.43 -4.70 -6.72
N PRO A 162 -1.31 -5.34 -7.52
CA PRO A 162 -0.86 -6.09 -8.69
C PRO A 162 -0.13 -5.25 -9.75
N THR A 163 -0.52 -3.98 -9.92
CA THR A 163 0.20 -3.08 -10.83
C THR A 163 1.59 -2.79 -10.30
N TYR A 164 1.74 -2.47 -9.01
CA TYR A 164 3.04 -2.29 -8.37
C TYR A 164 3.94 -3.51 -8.56
N CYS A 165 3.42 -4.71 -8.27
CA CYS A 165 4.19 -5.95 -8.41
C CYS A 165 4.55 -6.32 -9.85
N ALA A 166 3.73 -5.95 -10.83
CA ALA A 166 4.02 -6.19 -12.25
C ALA A 166 5.12 -5.27 -12.82
N SER A 167 5.46 -4.20 -12.10
CA SER A 167 6.33 -3.13 -12.56
C SER A 167 7.62 -2.98 -11.78
N THR A 168 7.80 -3.76 -10.72
CA THR A 168 9.06 -3.87 -10.01
C THR A 168 9.87 -5.00 -10.61
N ASP A 169 11.09 -4.69 -11.05
CA ASP A 169 12.08 -5.68 -11.52
C ASP A 169 12.57 -6.61 -10.38
N ARG A 170 11.99 -6.47 -9.18
CA ARG A 170 12.29 -7.22 -7.95
C ARG A 170 11.08 -7.99 -7.42
N ALA A 171 10.16 -8.39 -8.30
CA ALA A 171 8.91 -9.07 -7.94
C ALA A 171 9.08 -10.28 -6.98
N GLY A 172 10.26 -10.90 -6.90
CA GLY A 172 10.57 -12.01 -6.00
C GLY A 172 11.21 -11.68 -4.64
N ALA A 173 11.37 -10.41 -4.25
CA ALA A 173 11.96 -10.05 -2.95
C ALA A 173 11.09 -9.09 -2.12
N ASP A 174 10.04 -8.50 -2.71
CA ASP A 174 9.10 -7.65 -1.99
C ASP A 174 8.04 -8.53 -1.31
N PRO A 175 7.89 -8.49 0.02
CA PRO A 175 6.86 -9.24 0.72
C PRO A 175 5.43 -8.94 0.23
N GLN A 176 5.19 -7.79 -0.40
CA GLN A 176 3.90 -7.50 -1.03
C GLN A 176 3.63 -8.37 -2.27
N CYS A 177 4.68 -8.75 -3.00
CA CYS A 177 4.60 -9.37 -4.31
C CYS A 177 4.90 -10.87 -4.32
N ASP A 178 5.72 -11.34 -3.37
CA ASP A 178 6.07 -12.75 -3.22
C ASP A 178 5.46 -13.36 -1.95
N ARG A 179 4.14 -13.57 -1.99
CA ARG A 179 3.37 -14.08 -0.84
C ARG A 179 3.21 -15.58 -0.91
N HIS A 180 4.01 -16.29 -0.11
CA HIS A 180 3.95 -17.75 0.04
C HIS A 180 2.83 -18.22 0.98
N ASP A 181 2.28 -17.33 1.80
CA ASP A 181 1.17 -17.62 2.73
C ASP A 181 -0.19 -17.73 2.02
N GLY A 182 -0.25 -17.50 0.70
CA GLY A 182 -1.48 -17.51 -0.09
C GLY A 182 -2.30 -16.23 0.01
N ARG A 183 -1.86 -15.24 0.80
CA ARG A 183 -2.54 -13.96 0.89
C ARG A 183 -2.31 -13.16 -0.39
N ARG A 184 -3.39 -12.56 -0.89
CA ARG A 184 -3.40 -11.75 -2.10
C ARG A 184 -3.76 -10.30 -1.74
N PHE A 185 -2.90 -9.37 -2.14
CA PHE A 185 -3.17 -7.95 -1.96
C PHE A 185 -3.82 -7.38 -3.23
N ALA A 186 -4.99 -6.77 -3.04
CA ALA A 186 -5.70 -5.99 -4.03
C ALA A 186 -5.40 -4.49 -3.83
N PHE A 187 -6.39 -3.69 -3.43
CA PHE A 187 -6.14 -2.36 -2.91
C PHE A 187 -5.48 -2.42 -1.53
N VAL A 188 -4.37 -1.71 -1.41
CA VAL A 188 -3.62 -1.52 -0.15
C VAL A 188 -3.56 -0.03 0.15
N LEU A 189 -3.43 0.32 1.42
CA LEU A 189 -3.15 1.69 1.82
C LEU A 189 -1.74 2.07 1.34
N HIS A 190 -1.65 3.03 0.43
CA HIS A 190 -0.38 3.68 0.08
C HIS A 190 -0.02 4.66 1.18
N GLY A 191 -0.92 5.58 1.52
CA GLY A 191 -0.70 6.59 2.54
C GLY A 191 -1.88 7.53 2.72
N LEU A 192 -1.75 8.43 3.70
CA LEU A 192 -2.73 9.48 4.00
C LEU A 192 -2.03 10.84 3.89
N TRP A 193 -2.22 11.53 2.78
CA TRP A 193 -1.39 12.69 2.45
C TRP A 193 -2.07 13.99 2.84
N PRO A 194 -1.48 14.81 3.73
CA PRO A 194 -1.90 16.19 3.88
C PRO A 194 -1.70 16.93 2.56
N GLN A 195 -2.73 17.61 2.08
CA GLN A 195 -2.75 18.34 0.81
C GLN A 195 -3.16 19.80 1.03
N TYR A 196 -2.65 20.69 0.19
CA TYR A 196 -3.29 21.98 -0.05
C TYR A 196 -4.25 21.89 -1.23
N ASP A 197 -5.18 22.83 -1.38
CA ASP A 197 -6.02 22.92 -2.59
C ASP A 197 -5.18 23.08 -3.88
N LYS A 198 -3.95 23.59 -3.74
CA LYS A 198 -2.90 23.56 -4.77
C LYS A 198 -1.53 23.29 -4.16
N GLY A 199 -0.92 22.17 -4.56
CA GLY A 199 0.35 21.66 -4.01
C GLY A 199 0.16 20.93 -2.69
N TYR A 200 1.25 20.59 -2.02
CA TYR A 200 1.20 19.83 -0.76
C TYR A 200 2.44 20.08 0.10
N PRO A 201 2.32 19.98 1.43
CA PRO A 201 3.47 19.96 2.31
C PRO A 201 4.14 18.58 2.28
N GLU A 202 5.46 18.54 2.39
CA GLU A 202 6.21 17.30 2.57
C GLU A 202 7.42 17.49 3.48
N TYR A 203 7.85 16.42 4.13
CA TYR A 203 9.01 16.39 5.02
C TYR A 203 9.00 17.52 6.06
N CYS A 204 7.85 17.77 6.69
CA CYS A 204 7.70 18.88 7.61
C CYS A 204 8.66 18.75 8.80
N PRO A 205 9.30 19.86 9.24
CA PRO A 205 10.27 19.83 10.33
C PRO A 205 9.65 19.28 11.61
N THR A 206 10.40 18.41 12.30
CA THR A 206 10.03 17.89 13.63
C THR A 206 11.16 18.14 14.62
N ARG A 207 10.90 18.07 15.93
CA ARG A 207 11.91 18.33 16.97
C ARG A 207 13.11 17.37 16.94
N GLY A 208 12.99 16.22 16.28
CA GLY A 208 14.05 15.23 16.14
C GLY A 208 14.00 14.54 14.79
N ARG A 209 14.73 13.43 14.64
CA ARG A 209 14.60 12.58 13.44
C ARG A 209 13.25 11.86 13.47
N PRO A 210 12.38 11.98 12.45
CA PRO A 210 11.14 11.23 12.40
C PRO A 210 11.40 9.73 12.53
N PHE A 211 10.71 9.08 13.46
CA PHE A 211 10.85 7.66 13.77
C PHE A 211 9.46 7.05 13.93
N VAL A 212 9.26 5.85 13.37
CA VAL A 212 8.03 5.07 13.53
C VAL A 212 8.36 3.86 14.42
N PRO A 213 7.72 3.70 15.59
CA PRO A 213 7.96 2.55 16.46
C PRO A 213 7.62 1.22 15.77
N GLN A 214 8.41 0.18 16.02
CA GLN A 214 8.20 -1.14 15.41
C GLN A 214 6.78 -1.70 15.61
N PRO A 215 6.13 -1.57 16.79
CA PRO A 215 4.75 -2.03 16.95
C PRO A 215 3.74 -1.32 16.04
N VAL A 216 3.99 -0.04 15.72
CA VAL A 216 3.15 0.72 14.77
C VAL A 216 3.38 0.23 13.35
N ILE A 217 4.62 -0.12 13.00
CA ILE A 217 4.96 -0.71 11.71
C ILE A 217 4.25 -2.05 11.54
N ASP A 218 4.45 -2.97 12.48
CA ASP A 218 3.90 -4.32 12.42
C ASP A 218 2.36 -4.29 12.36
N GLY A 219 1.76 -3.39 13.14
CA GLY A 219 0.31 -3.17 13.17
C GLY A 219 -0.28 -2.56 11.90
N MET A 220 0.51 -2.24 10.87
CA MET A 220 0.05 -1.73 9.58
C MET A 220 0.28 -2.71 8.43
N LEU A 221 1.06 -3.77 8.60
CA LEU A 221 1.50 -4.64 7.50
C LEU A 221 0.38 -5.44 6.83
N ASP A 222 -0.78 -5.54 7.46
CA ASP A 222 -1.99 -6.12 6.89
C ASP A 222 -2.67 -5.21 5.86
N ILE A 223 -2.44 -3.89 5.87
CA ILE A 223 -3.00 -2.97 4.86
C ILE A 223 -1.93 -2.13 4.14
N MET A 224 -0.69 -2.11 4.65
CA MET A 224 0.49 -1.48 4.07
C MET A 224 1.63 -2.51 4.04
N PRO A 225 1.70 -3.41 3.04
CA PRO A 225 2.49 -4.64 3.10
C PRO A 225 4.00 -4.46 2.91
N SER A 226 4.57 -3.36 3.40
CA SER A 226 5.99 -3.06 3.38
C SER A 226 6.37 -2.17 4.57
N PRO A 227 7.23 -2.63 5.50
CA PRO A 227 7.75 -1.80 6.59
C PRO A 227 8.40 -0.51 6.08
N ARG A 228 9.07 -0.60 4.92
CA ARG A 228 9.73 0.55 4.28
C ARG A 228 8.70 1.57 3.80
N LEU A 229 7.56 1.13 3.26
CA LEU A 229 6.47 2.01 2.88
C LEU A 229 5.96 2.76 4.11
N VAL A 230 5.65 2.05 5.20
CA VAL A 230 5.21 2.69 6.46
C VAL A 230 6.22 3.77 6.91
N ILE A 231 7.50 3.45 7.01
CA ILE A 231 8.51 4.45 7.43
C ILE A 231 8.57 5.64 6.47
N HIS A 232 8.52 5.41 5.16
CA HIS A 232 8.59 6.46 4.15
C HIS A 232 7.40 7.42 4.23
N GLU A 233 6.19 6.86 4.28
CA GLU A 233 4.94 7.62 4.28
C GLU A 233 4.80 8.50 5.51
N TYR A 234 5.19 8.01 6.68
CA TYR A 234 5.22 8.86 7.86
C TYR A 234 6.24 9.98 7.72
N LYS A 235 7.46 9.67 7.28
CA LYS A 235 8.53 10.68 7.15
C LYS A 235 8.14 11.79 6.17
N LYS A 236 7.59 11.43 5.01
CA LYS A 236 7.25 12.37 3.93
C LYS A 236 5.94 13.11 4.17
N HIS A 237 4.88 12.39 4.55
CA HIS A 237 3.52 12.93 4.65
C HIS A 237 3.02 13.01 6.09
N GLY A 238 3.28 11.98 6.90
CA GLY A 238 2.82 11.93 8.29
C GLY A 238 3.35 13.07 9.16
N THR A 239 4.61 13.47 9.01
CA THR A 239 5.21 14.62 9.73
C THR A 239 4.46 15.93 9.48
N CYS A 240 3.81 16.07 8.32
CA CYS A 240 3.03 17.26 7.97
C CYS A 240 1.61 17.27 8.54
N SER A 241 1.11 16.14 9.03
CA SER A 241 -0.22 16.06 9.66
C SER A 241 -0.27 16.78 11.02
N GLY A 242 0.89 16.91 11.69
CA GLY A 242 0.96 17.36 13.08
C GLY A 242 0.65 16.26 14.11
N LEU A 243 0.36 15.04 13.65
CA LEU A 243 0.16 13.87 14.49
C LEU A 243 1.49 13.14 14.73
N ASP A 244 1.57 12.44 15.86
CA ASP A 244 2.63 11.46 16.09
C ASP A 244 2.41 10.20 15.22
N PRO A 245 3.37 9.25 15.16
CA PRO A 245 3.23 8.08 14.29
C PRO A 245 2.00 7.24 14.61
N ALA A 246 1.70 7.03 15.90
CA ALA A 246 0.58 6.22 16.35
C ALA A 246 -0.76 6.88 15.97
N GLY A 247 -0.92 8.18 16.20
CA GLY A 247 -2.12 8.94 15.83
C GLY A 247 -2.32 9.00 14.32
N TYR A 248 -1.25 9.24 13.56
CA TYR A 248 -1.29 9.25 12.08
C TYR A 248 -1.77 7.91 11.51
N TYR A 249 -1.22 6.79 11.98
CA TYR A 249 -1.62 5.47 11.48
C TYR A 249 -2.98 5.00 11.99
N THR A 250 -3.38 5.41 13.20
CA THR A 250 -4.73 5.19 13.71
C THR A 250 -5.77 5.87 12.82
N LEU A 251 -5.52 7.15 12.48
CA LEU A 251 -6.37 7.89 11.54
C LEU A 251 -6.37 7.24 10.15
N SER A 252 -5.19 6.90 9.64
CA SER A 252 -5.04 6.30 8.31
C SER A 252 -5.81 4.99 8.19
N ARG A 253 -5.69 4.09 9.18
CA ARG A 253 -6.44 2.83 9.22
C ARG A 253 -7.95 3.06 9.34
N ARG A 254 -8.37 4.02 10.18
CA ARG A 254 -9.79 4.36 10.33
C ARG A 254 -10.40 4.80 9.00
N LEU A 255 -9.72 5.72 8.29
CA LEU A 255 -10.20 6.22 7.00
C LEU A 255 -10.16 5.13 5.92
N PHE A 256 -9.10 4.32 5.87
CA PHE A 256 -9.03 3.17 4.97
C PHE A 256 -10.17 2.18 5.20
N GLY A 257 -10.43 1.80 6.46
CA GLY A 257 -11.52 0.89 6.82
C GLY A 257 -12.93 1.47 6.64
N SER A 258 -13.05 2.79 6.46
CA SER A 258 -14.33 3.44 6.17
C SER A 258 -14.75 3.29 4.70
N ILE A 259 -13.82 2.95 3.81
CA ILE A 259 -14.08 2.77 2.37
C ILE A 259 -14.35 1.29 2.06
N GLN A 260 -15.55 0.99 1.62
CA GLN A 260 -15.93 -0.33 1.12
C GLN A 260 -15.36 -0.54 -0.28
N ILE A 261 -14.46 -1.52 -0.41
CA ILE A 261 -13.94 -1.94 -1.71
C ILE A 261 -15.01 -2.78 -2.42
N PRO A 262 -15.42 -2.45 -3.67
CA PRO A 262 -16.41 -3.22 -4.40
C PRO A 262 -15.96 -4.67 -4.62
N GLU A 263 -16.91 -5.62 -4.60
CA GLU A 263 -16.62 -7.07 -4.57
C GLU A 263 -15.70 -7.53 -5.72
N ARG A 264 -15.92 -7.01 -6.94
CA ARG A 264 -15.12 -7.34 -8.12
C ARG A 264 -13.63 -6.97 -7.99
N TYR A 265 -13.27 -6.10 -7.05
CA TYR A 265 -11.89 -5.66 -6.81
C TYR A 265 -11.25 -6.27 -5.56
N LYS A 266 -11.96 -7.07 -4.76
CA LYS A 266 -11.39 -7.65 -3.53
C LYS A 266 -10.38 -8.76 -3.81
N ASN A 267 -10.69 -9.65 -4.75
CA ASN A 267 -9.84 -10.79 -5.10
C ASN A 267 -9.99 -11.22 -6.58
N PRO A 268 -9.81 -10.32 -7.56
CA PRO A 268 -9.96 -10.68 -8.97
C PRO A 268 -8.81 -11.58 -9.44
N LEU A 269 -9.14 -12.81 -9.87
CA LEU A 269 -8.17 -13.78 -10.38
C LEU A 269 -7.95 -13.65 -11.90
N GLU A 270 -8.85 -12.96 -12.58
CA GLU A 270 -8.81 -12.75 -14.03
C GLU A 270 -8.40 -11.33 -14.41
N ASN A 271 -7.83 -11.20 -15.60
CA ASN A 271 -7.52 -9.91 -16.20
C ASN A 271 -8.81 -9.14 -16.46
N MET A 272 -8.89 -7.90 -15.95
CA MET A 272 -10.03 -7.02 -16.20
C MET A 272 -9.59 -5.77 -16.94
N SER A 273 -10.54 -5.15 -17.62
CA SER A 273 -10.35 -3.83 -18.19
C SER A 273 -11.60 -2.98 -18.02
N VAL A 274 -11.45 -1.87 -17.32
CA VAL A 274 -12.53 -0.97 -16.87
C VAL A 274 -12.17 0.47 -17.22
N SER A 275 -13.15 1.34 -17.45
CA SER A 275 -12.87 2.79 -17.55
C SER A 275 -12.62 3.40 -16.16
N PRO A 276 -11.97 4.58 -16.07
CA PRO A 276 -11.87 5.31 -14.80
C PRO A 276 -13.24 5.63 -14.20
N ASP A 277 -14.21 6.01 -15.03
CA ASP A 277 -15.58 6.33 -14.61
C ASP A 277 -16.31 5.08 -14.09
N GLU A 278 -16.15 3.93 -14.74
CA GLU A 278 -16.73 2.67 -14.27
C GLU A 278 -16.15 2.23 -12.92
N LEU A 279 -14.85 2.47 -12.68
CA LEU A 279 -14.22 2.25 -11.38
C LEU A 279 -14.78 3.22 -10.33
N ALA A 280 -14.95 4.51 -10.68
CA ALA A 280 -15.55 5.51 -9.81
C ALA A 280 -16.98 5.13 -9.39
N ASP A 281 -17.82 4.81 -10.37
CA ASP A 281 -19.22 4.44 -10.19
C ASP A 281 -19.37 3.22 -9.28
N ASP A 282 -18.51 2.23 -9.44
CA ASP A 282 -18.46 1.06 -8.58
C ASP A 282 -18.15 1.41 -7.12
N PHE A 283 -17.19 2.29 -6.88
CA PHE A 283 -16.86 2.77 -5.53
C PHE A 283 -17.99 3.60 -4.93
N ILE A 284 -18.62 4.48 -5.72
CA ILE A 284 -19.78 5.27 -5.29
C ILE A 284 -20.96 4.35 -4.95
N LYS A 285 -21.22 3.32 -5.76
CA LYS A 285 -22.28 2.33 -5.50
C LYS A 285 -22.04 1.56 -4.21
N ALA A 286 -20.78 1.23 -3.90
CA ALA A 286 -20.41 0.56 -2.64
C ALA A 286 -20.38 1.52 -1.44
N ASN A 287 -20.27 2.83 -1.67
CA ASN A 287 -20.12 3.86 -0.64
C ASN A 287 -21.02 5.07 -0.96
N PRO A 288 -22.33 5.02 -0.61
CA PRO A 288 -23.31 6.03 -1.02
C PRO A 288 -23.01 7.47 -0.57
N ASP A 289 -22.19 7.65 0.46
CA ASP A 289 -21.77 8.97 0.95
C ASP A 289 -20.67 9.62 0.10
N ILE A 290 -20.00 8.85 -0.77
CA ILE A 290 -18.95 9.34 -1.67
C ILE A 290 -19.60 9.92 -2.93
N LYS A 291 -19.20 11.13 -3.29
CA LYS A 291 -19.59 11.80 -4.53
C LYS A 291 -18.46 11.78 -5.57
N PRO A 292 -18.77 11.96 -6.86
CA PRO A 292 -17.75 11.93 -7.92
C PRO A 292 -16.58 12.90 -7.72
N ASP A 293 -16.82 14.07 -7.13
CA ASP A 293 -15.80 15.09 -6.87
C ASP A 293 -14.94 14.81 -5.63
N MET A 294 -15.22 13.73 -4.89
CA MET A 294 -14.50 13.32 -3.68
C MET A 294 -13.48 12.22 -3.94
N LEU A 295 -13.38 11.73 -5.17
CA LEU A 295 -12.45 10.68 -5.57
C LEU A 295 -11.68 11.06 -6.83
N ALA A 296 -10.53 10.41 -7.03
CA ALA A 296 -9.80 10.45 -8.29
C ALA A 296 -9.06 9.14 -8.56
N ILE A 297 -8.94 8.80 -9.84
CA ILE A 297 -8.30 7.58 -10.33
C ILE A 297 -6.98 7.93 -11.00
N SER A 298 -5.92 7.23 -10.60
CA SER A 298 -4.59 7.32 -11.19
C SER A 298 -4.30 6.07 -12.02
N CYS A 299 -3.80 6.28 -13.24
CA CYS A 299 -3.40 5.20 -14.13
C CYS A 299 -2.12 5.54 -14.89
N GLY A 300 -1.44 4.51 -15.40
CA GLY A 300 -0.31 4.72 -16.29
C GLY A 300 0.65 3.53 -16.39
N GLY A 301 1.79 3.77 -17.04
CA GLY A 301 2.70 2.71 -17.44
C GLY A 301 2.22 1.97 -18.69
N PRO A 302 2.92 0.90 -19.11
CA PRO A 302 2.55 0.17 -20.32
C PRO A 302 1.12 -0.38 -20.23
N GLY A 303 0.29 -0.12 -21.23
CA GLY A 303 -1.11 -0.58 -21.27
C GLY A 303 -2.09 0.16 -20.33
N ASN A 304 -1.75 1.36 -19.86
CA ASN A 304 -2.61 2.20 -19.00
C ASN A 304 -3.17 1.44 -17.79
N ARG A 305 -2.29 0.90 -16.94
CA ARG A 305 -2.71 0.10 -15.80
C ARG A 305 -3.28 0.97 -14.69
N LEU A 306 -4.30 0.48 -13.99
CA LEU A 306 -4.78 1.08 -12.75
C LEU A 306 -3.64 1.14 -11.74
N ARG A 307 -3.37 2.31 -11.17
CA ARG A 307 -2.33 2.50 -10.13
C ARG A 307 -2.95 2.75 -8.77
N GLU A 308 -3.84 3.72 -8.68
CA GLU A 308 -4.39 4.17 -7.40
C GLU A 308 -5.83 4.66 -7.56
N ILE A 309 -6.60 4.57 -6.49
CA ILE A 309 -7.75 5.42 -6.24
C ILE A 309 -7.45 6.31 -5.04
N ARG A 310 -7.86 7.57 -5.12
CA ARG A 310 -7.68 8.57 -4.07
C ARG A 310 -9.05 9.02 -3.58
N VAL A 311 -9.22 9.14 -2.27
CA VAL A 311 -10.45 9.65 -1.65
C VAL A 311 -10.10 10.81 -0.73
N CYS A 312 -10.81 11.92 -0.84
CA CYS A 312 -10.48 13.14 -0.11
C CYS A 312 -11.32 13.33 1.15
N PHE A 313 -10.64 13.69 2.24
CA PHE A 313 -11.22 13.87 3.56
C PHE A 313 -10.85 15.23 4.15
N SER A 314 -11.76 15.83 4.90
CA SER A 314 -11.45 16.96 5.78
C SER A 314 -10.44 16.55 6.84
N LYS A 315 -9.85 17.53 7.53
CA LYS A 315 -8.88 17.28 8.60
C LYS A 315 -9.48 16.48 9.77
N GLN A 316 -10.80 16.57 9.94
CA GLN A 316 -11.57 15.84 10.94
C GLN A 316 -11.91 14.41 10.49
N GLY A 317 -11.70 14.08 9.20
CA GLY A 317 -11.97 12.76 8.64
C GLY A 317 -13.36 12.60 8.02
N GLY A 318 -14.08 13.68 7.73
CA GLY A 318 -15.31 13.63 6.94
C GLY A 318 -15.01 13.70 5.45
N LEU A 319 -15.81 13.07 4.60
CA LEU A 319 -15.65 13.14 3.15
C LEU A 319 -15.78 14.60 2.65
N ARG A 320 -14.98 14.97 1.64
CA ARG A 320 -15.07 16.28 0.98
C ARG A 320 -14.65 16.19 -0.47
N ALA A 321 -15.01 17.22 -1.24
CA ALA A 321 -14.48 17.40 -2.58
C ALA A 321 -12.95 17.53 -2.56
N CYS A 322 -12.30 16.91 -3.53
CA CYS A 322 -10.87 16.97 -3.73
C CYS A 322 -10.40 18.35 -4.23
N GLY A 323 -9.14 18.66 -3.97
CA GLY A 323 -8.48 19.86 -4.50
C GLY A 323 -7.99 19.67 -5.93
N ARG A 324 -7.29 20.67 -6.48
CA ARG A 324 -6.76 20.61 -7.86
C ARG A 324 -5.63 19.59 -8.03
N ASN A 325 -5.11 19.03 -6.93
CA ASN A 325 -4.08 17.99 -6.99
C ASN A 325 -4.65 16.63 -7.42
N GLU A 326 -5.96 16.46 -7.38
CA GLU A 326 -6.64 15.24 -7.79
C GLU A 326 -7.39 15.42 -9.11
N ASP A 327 -6.84 16.27 -10.00
CA ASP A 327 -7.37 16.44 -11.35
C ASP A 327 -7.32 15.10 -12.11
N GLN A 328 -8.51 14.57 -12.39
CA GLN A 328 -8.71 13.28 -13.04
C GLN A 328 -8.00 13.21 -14.40
N ARG A 329 -8.03 14.28 -15.22
CA ARG A 329 -7.41 14.27 -16.56
C ARG A 329 -5.89 14.17 -16.48
N ARG A 330 -5.30 14.70 -15.41
CA ARG A 330 -3.85 14.62 -15.16
C ARG A 330 -3.43 13.26 -14.59
N LEU A 331 -4.26 12.69 -13.73
CA LEU A 331 -4.00 11.42 -13.05
C LEU A 331 -4.27 10.20 -13.94
N CYS A 332 -5.32 10.25 -14.76
CA CYS A 332 -5.61 9.24 -15.76
C CYS A 332 -6.44 9.81 -16.91
N SER A 333 -5.82 9.91 -18.09
CA SER A 333 -6.48 10.35 -19.32
C SER A 333 -6.95 9.19 -20.22
N ALA A 334 -6.85 7.95 -19.74
CA ALA A 334 -7.18 6.77 -20.54
C ALA A 334 -8.69 6.50 -20.49
N ASN A 335 -9.30 6.20 -21.64
CA ASN A 335 -10.72 5.81 -21.70
C ASN A 335 -10.96 4.41 -21.10
N LYS A 336 -9.92 3.58 -21.07
CA LYS A 336 -9.94 2.24 -20.49
C LYS A 336 -8.60 1.94 -19.86
N MET A 337 -8.63 1.28 -18.71
CA MET A 337 -7.46 0.86 -17.96
C MET A 337 -7.38 -0.66 -17.91
N PHE A 338 -6.17 -1.18 -17.85
CA PHE A 338 -5.94 -2.57 -17.50
C PHE A 338 -5.88 -2.73 -15.98
N VAL A 339 -6.59 -3.70 -15.43
CA VAL A 339 -6.58 -4.05 -14.01
C VAL A 339 -6.00 -5.45 -13.89
N PRO A 340 -4.69 -5.57 -13.57
CA PRO A 340 -4.07 -6.88 -13.42
C PRO A 340 -4.70 -7.65 -12.24
N PRO A 341 -4.84 -8.98 -12.35
CA PRO A 341 -5.39 -9.82 -11.29
C PRO A 341 -4.45 -9.87 -10.10
N VAL A 342 -5.00 -10.21 -8.95
CA VAL A 342 -4.22 -10.43 -7.74
C VAL A 342 -3.44 -11.73 -7.81
N ARG A 343 -2.25 -11.74 -7.20
CA ARG A 343 -1.30 -12.86 -7.27
C ARG A 343 -0.84 -13.26 -5.88
N SER A 344 -0.63 -14.56 -5.68
CA SER A 344 0.19 -15.13 -4.61
C SER A 344 1.11 -16.18 -5.23
N THR A 345 2.26 -16.44 -4.60
CA THR A 345 3.20 -17.46 -5.06
C THR A 345 2.89 -18.85 -4.50
N ARG A 346 1.94 -18.95 -3.58
CA ARG A 346 1.23 -20.21 -3.32
C ARG A 346 0.38 -20.55 -4.56
N LEU A 347 0.70 -21.67 -5.20
CA LEU A 347 -0.17 -22.26 -6.23
C LEU A 347 -1.54 -22.48 -5.59
N ASP A 348 -2.61 -22.07 -6.27
CA ASP A 348 -3.96 -22.48 -5.92
C ASP A 348 -4.07 -23.98 -6.28
N THR A 349 -3.59 -24.84 -5.40
CA THR A 349 -3.54 -26.30 -5.64
C THR A 349 -4.93 -26.96 -5.60
N GLU A 350 -6.01 -26.18 -5.48
CA GLU A 350 -7.35 -26.67 -5.78
C GLU A 350 -7.77 -26.17 -7.17
N PRO A 351 -7.89 -27.07 -8.16
CA PRO A 351 -8.75 -26.81 -9.30
C PRO A 351 -10.14 -26.40 -8.77
N PRO A 352 -10.88 -25.51 -9.44
CA PRO A 352 -12.28 -25.29 -9.08
C PRO A 352 -12.95 -26.66 -9.00
N LYS A 353 -13.51 -27.03 -7.83
CA LYS A 353 -14.30 -28.25 -7.71
C LYS A 353 -15.28 -28.23 -8.86
N ARG A 354 -15.09 -29.13 -9.85
CA ARG A 354 -16.15 -29.46 -10.79
C ARG A 354 -17.34 -29.75 -9.89
N ARG A 355 -18.42 -29.00 -10.08
CA ARG A 355 -19.71 -29.45 -9.57
C ARG A 355 -19.85 -30.87 -10.10
N ASP A 356 -19.99 -31.80 -9.17
CA ASP A 356 -20.24 -33.18 -9.49
C ASP A 356 -21.65 -33.22 -10.07
N ASP A 357 -21.77 -33.00 -11.39
CA ASP A 357 -23.00 -33.18 -12.16
C ASP A 357 -23.30 -34.69 -12.36
N SER A 358 -22.98 -35.50 -11.35
CA SER A 358 -23.34 -36.92 -11.27
C SER A 358 -24.80 -37.14 -10.82
N THR A 359 -25.60 -36.08 -10.77
CA THR A 359 -27.07 -36.16 -10.95
C THR A 359 -27.46 -35.67 -12.34
N GLY A 360 -26.81 -36.22 -13.36
CA GLY A 360 -27.29 -36.13 -14.74
C GLY A 360 -28.67 -36.78 -14.83
N ALA A 361 -29.71 -35.97 -14.99
CA ALA A 361 -30.96 -36.46 -15.56
C ALA A 361 -30.65 -37.10 -16.93
N PRO A 362 -31.19 -38.29 -17.25
CA PRO A 362 -30.94 -38.91 -18.53
C PRO A 362 -31.35 -37.98 -19.67
N LEU A 363 -30.44 -37.76 -20.63
CA LEU A 363 -30.78 -37.11 -21.89
C LEU A 363 -31.93 -37.89 -22.56
N PRO A 364 -32.95 -37.22 -23.12
CA PRO A 364 -33.99 -37.89 -23.90
C PRO A 364 -33.33 -38.60 -25.10
N GLY A 365 -33.63 -39.89 -25.25
CA GLY A 365 -33.14 -40.72 -26.35
C GLY A 365 -33.54 -40.19 -27.74
N PRO A 366 -32.96 -40.76 -28.81
CA PRO A 366 -33.17 -40.31 -30.17
C PRO A 366 -34.66 -40.35 -30.55
N ARG A 367 -35.11 -39.29 -31.23
CA ARG A 367 -36.49 -39.15 -31.74
C ARG A 367 -36.80 -40.31 -32.70
N PRO A 368 -37.93 -41.00 -32.57
CA PRO A 368 -38.35 -41.95 -33.58
C PRO A 368 -38.78 -41.20 -34.84
N ASP A 369 -38.14 -41.56 -35.96
CA ASP A 369 -38.60 -41.24 -37.30
C ASP A 369 -39.97 -41.90 -37.56
N GLY A 370 -40.88 -41.13 -38.15
CA GLY A 370 -42.04 -41.68 -38.86
C GLY A 370 -43.40 -41.41 -38.22
N LEU A 371 -44.06 -40.35 -38.68
CA LEU A 371 -45.51 -40.36 -38.84
C LEU A 371 -45.89 -39.88 -40.26
N PRO A 372 -46.94 -40.44 -40.88
CA PRO A 372 -47.20 -40.28 -42.32
C PRO A 372 -47.89 -38.95 -42.63
N ARG A 373 -47.64 -38.43 -43.84
CA ARG A 373 -48.34 -37.26 -44.39
C ARG A 373 -49.84 -37.57 -44.55
N PRO A 374 -50.74 -36.65 -44.19
CA PRO A 374 -52.15 -36.78 -44.54
C PRO A 374 -52.36 -36.58 -46.04
N ARG A 375 -53.31 -37.34 -46.60
CA ARG A 375 -53.81 -37.22 -47.97
C ARG A 375 -54.70 -36.00 -48.15
#